data_AF-A0AAD5DA03-F1
#
_entry.id   AF-A0AAD5DA03-F1
#
_cell.length_a   1.000
_cell.length_b   1.000
_cell.length_c   1.000
_cell.angle_alpha   90.00
_cell.angle_beta   90.00
_cell.angle_gamma   90.00
#
_symmetry.space_group_name_H-M   'P 1'
#
loop_
_entity.id
_entity.type
_entity.pdbx_description
1 polymer ?
#
loop_
_entity_poly.entity_id
_entity_poly.type
_entity_poly.pdbx_seq_one_letter_code
_entity_poly.pdbx_strand_id
1 'polypeptide(L)' 'MGKYVDDCYDYLFKVVLTGDSGVGKTNLLSRFSKNQFHIETKPTIGLEFAAPSIKVDDIIIKAQIWDTAGQSRYIIFKI' A
#
# COMPACT_ATOMS: atom_id res chain seq x y z
N MET A 1 26.01 -3.33 -14.77
CA MET A 1 25.27 -4.30 -15.61
C MET A 1 24.76 -5.41 -14.69
N GLY A 2 23.49 -5.54 -14.30
CA GLY A 2 22.29 -4.73 -14.42
C GLY A 2 21.41 -4.99 -13.19
N LYS A 3 20.80 -3.94 -12.62
CA LYS A 3 19.87 -4.00 -11.47
C LYS A 3 18.39 -3.90 -11.90
N TYR A 4 18.10 -4.10 -13.18
CA TYR A 4 16.75 -3.96 -13.76
C TYR A 4 16.08 -5.33 -13.95
N VAL A 5 15.87 -6.07 -12.87
CA VAL A 5 15.15 -7.38 -12.92
C VAL A 5 13.74 -7.29 -12.32
N ASP A 6 13.28 -6.10 -11.90
CA ASP A 6 12.06 -5.96 -11.08
C ASP A 6 10.89 -5.22 -11.77
N ASP A 7 10.96 -5.07 -13.10
CA ASP A 7 10.01 -4.27 -13.91
C ASP A 7 9.20 -5.08 -14.94
N CYS A 8 9.17 -6.42 -14.85
CA CYS A 8 8.20 -7.19 -15.64
C CYS A 8 6.82 -7.13 -14.98
N TYR A 9 6.06 -6.08 -15.31
CA TYR A 9 4.64 -5.97 -15.02
C TYR A 9 3.92 -5.40 -16.24
N ASP A 10 2.71 -5.88 -16.49
CA ASP A 10 1.86 -5.41 -17.59
C ASP A 10 1.16 -4.09 -17.22
N TYR A 11 0.82 -3.92 -15.94
CA TYR A 11 0.15 -2.73 -15.43
C TYR A 11 0.71 -2.24 -14.10
N LEU A 12 0.69 -0.92 -13.92
CA LEU A 12 1.02 -0.23 -12.68
C LEU A 12 -0.22 0.54 -12.19
N PHE A 13 -0.74 0.18 -11.03
CA PHE A 13 -1.79 0.96 -10.37
C PHE A 13 -1.24 1.75 -9.19
N LYS A 14 -1.72 2.99 -9.06
CA LYS A 14 -1.45 3.85 -7.91
C LYS A 14 -2.71 3.94 -7.05
N VAL A 15 -2.62 3.49 -5.80
CA VAL A 15 -3.76 3.34 -4.89
C VAL A 15 -3.48 4.08 -3.59
N VAL A 16 -4.40 4.94 -3.17
CA VAL A 16 -4.30 5.65 -1.89
C VAL A 16 -5.40 5.15 -0.96
N LEU A 17 -5.03 4.72 0.24
CA LEU A 17 -5.99 4.34 1.28
C LEU A 17 -6.39 5.59 2.08
N THR A 18 -7.68 5.92 2.03
CA THR A 18 -8.28 7.06 2.73
C THR A 18 -9.37 6.59 3.70
N GLY A 19 -9.60 7.37 4.75
CA GLY A 19 -10.64 7.10 5.75
C GLY A 19 -10.17 7.48 7.15
N ASP A 20 -11.10 7.48 8.10
CA ASP A 20 -10.85 7.94 9.47
C ASP A 20 -9.76 7.15 10.18
N SER A 21 -9.20 7.73 11.24
CA SER A 21 -8.24 7.04 12.10
C SER A 21 -8.91 5.82 12.75
N GLY A 22 -8.23 4.67 12.73
CA GLY A 22 -8.72 3.45 13.39
C GLY A 22 -9.67 2.58 12.57
N VAL A 23 -10.07 2.98 11.35
CA VAL A 23 -10.96 2.16 10.49
C VAL A 23 -10.31 0.90 9.89
N GLY A 24 -9.00 0.70 10.12
CA GLY A 24 -8.30 -0.52 9.72
C GLY A 24 -7.51 -0.46 8.41
N LYS A 25 -7.24 0.72 7.84
CA LYS A 25 -6.46 0.88 6.58
C LYS A 25 -5.11 0.17 6.60
N THR A 26 -4.33 0.36 7.67
CA THR A 26 -3.03 -0.31 7.85
C THR A 26 -3.18 -1.83 7.97
N ASN A 27 -4.22 -2.32 8.64
CA ASN A 27 -4.50 -3.75 8.72
C ASN A 27 -4.90 -4.33 7.36
N LEU A 28 -5.64 -3.58 6.54
CA LEU A 28 -5.97 -3.97 5.17
C LEU A 28 -4.70 -4.09 4.32
N LEU A 29 -3.81 -3.10 4.38
CA LEU A 29 -2.53 -3.14 3.67
C LEU A 29 -1.64 -4.28 4.15
N SER A 30 -1.55 -4.50 5.48
CA SER A 30 -0.76 -5.57 6.09
C SER A 30 -1.29 -6.96 5.72
N ARG A 31 -2.62 -7.13 5.70
CA ARG A 31 -3.26 -8.37 5.27
C ARG A 31 -2.99 -8.64 3.80
N PHE A 32 -3.10 -7.62 2.97
CA PHE A 32 -2.89 -7.76 1.53
C PHE A 32 -1.42 -8.06 1.16
N SER A 33 -0.46 -7.35 1.78
CA SER A 33 0.96 -7.46 1.43
C SER A 33 1.72 -8.57 2.15
N LYS A 34 1.33 -8.89 3.40
CA LYS A 34 2.09 -9.81 4.29
C LYS A 34 1.24 -10.96 4.83
N ASN A 35 -0.04 -11.01 4.49
CA ASN A 35 -1.02 -11.91 5.10
C ASN A 35 -1.00 -11.85 6.64
N GLN A 36 -0.85 -10.65 7.21
CA GLN A 36 -0.82 -10.41 8.65
C GLN A 36 -2.02 -9.57 9.09
N PHE A 37 -2.41 -9.73 10.35
CA PHE A 37 -3.44 -8.90 10.98
C PHE A 37 -3.06 -8.63 12.42
N HIS A 38 -3.04 -7.36 12.79
CA HIS A 38 -2.66 -6.93 14.12
C HIS A 38 -3.91 -6.40 14.81
N ILE A 39 -4.36 -7.10 15.87
CA ILE A 39 -5.52 -6.66 16.66
C ILE A 39 -5.22 -5.29 17.31
N GLU A 40 -3.99 -5.11 17.77
CA GLU A 40 -3.49 -3.86 18.31
C GLU A 40 -2.73 -3.07 17.23
N THR A 41 -3.46 -2.41 16.34
CA THR A 41 -2.83 -1.42 15.45
C THR A 41 -2.65 -0.09 16.15
N LYS A 42 -1.40 0.36 16.29
CA LYS A 42 -1.10 1.75 16.63
C LYS A 42 -1.59 2.67 15.50
N PRO A 43 -2.03 3.90 15.80
CA PRO A 43 -2.35 4.88 14.76
C PRO A 43 -1.19 5.04 13.78
N THR A 44 -1.49 5.05 12.48
CA THR A 44 -0.50 5.29 11.43
C THR A 44 0.09 6.68 11.63
N ILE A 45 1.40 6.76 11.79
CA ILE A 45 2.13 8.03 11.87
C ILE A 45 2.71 8.30 10.49
N GLY A 46 2.13 9.27 9.78
CA GLY A 46 2.58 9.66 8.44
C GLY A 46 2.01 8.78 7.31
N LEU A 47 2.90 8.38 6.39
CA LEU A 47 2.59 7.69 5.13
C LEU A 47 3.37 6.36 5.07
N GLU A 48 2.65 5.24 4.95
CA GLU A 48 3.26 3.93 4.70
C GLU A 48 3.09 3.56 3.22
N PHE A 49 4.11 2.91 2.64
CA PHE A 49 4.14 2.55 1.22
C PHE A 49 4.38 1.05 1.05
N ALA A 50 3.62 0.42 0.16
CA ALA A 50 3.88 -0.93 -0.32
C ALA A 50 3.74 -1.00 -1.84
N ALA A 51 4.52 -1.89 -2.47
CA ALA A 51 4.46 -2.12 -3.92
C ALA A 51 4.42 -3.61 -4.28
N PRO A 52 3.45 -4.40 -3.79
CA PRO A 52 3.35 -5.82 -4.16
C PRO A 52 2.98 -6.00 -5.64
N SER A 53 3.53 -7.06 -6.22
CA SER A 53 3.12 -7.56 -7.54
C SER A 53 2.13 -8.71 -7.36
N ILE A 54 1.04 -8.68 -8.12
CA ILE A 54 -0.02 -9.68 -8.10
C ILE A 54 -0.15 -10.26 -9.50
N LYS A 55 -0.28 -11.58 -9.62
CA LYS A 55 -0.66 -12.22 -10.88
C LYS A 55 -2.18 -12.39 -10.88
N VAL A 56 -2.85 -11.80 -11.87
CA VAL A 56 -4.29 -11.97 -12.13
C VAL A 56 -4.41 -12.54 -13.53
N ASP A 57 -4.90 -13.78 -13.62
CA ASP A 57 -4.81 -14.60 -14.84
C ASP A 57 -3.37 -14.66 -15.35
N ASP A 58 -3.07 -14.23 -16.57
CA ASP A 58 -1.71 -14.16 -17.13
C ASP A 58 -1.09 -12.75 -17.10
N ILE A 59 -1.71 -11.83 -16.36
CA ILE A 59 -1.30 -10.43 -16.26
C ILE A 59 -0.62 -10.19 -14.90
N ILE A 60 0.57 -9.60 -14.91
CA ILE A 60 1.30 -9.17 -13.72
C ILE A 60 0.97 -7.69 -13.45
N ILE A 61 0.37 -7.44 -12.30
CA ILE A 61 -0.01 -6.10 -11.86
C ILE A 61 0.88 -5.68 -10.70
N LYS A 62 1.56 -4.54 -10.84
CA LYS A 62 2.27 -3.87 -9.73
C LYS A 62 1.33 -2.85 -9.09
N ALA A 63 1.00 -3.04 -7.82
CA ALA A 63 0.12 -2.13 -7.08
C ALA A 63 0.94 -1.27 -6.12
N GLN A 64 1.11 0.01 -6.43
CA GLN A 64 1.71 0.99 -5.52
C GLN A 64 0.62 1.51 -4.58
N ILE A 65 0.70 1.15 -3.30
CA ILE A 65 -0.30 1.47 -2.29
C ILE A 65 0.31 2.41 -1.26
N TRP A 66 -0.37 3.53 -1.04
CA TRP A 66 -0.06 4.53 -0.01
C TRP A 66 -1.11 4.46 1.10
N ASP A 67 -0.70 4.00 2.28
CA ASP A 67 -1.53 4.06 3.50
C ASP A 67 -1.28 5.37 4.24
N THR A 68 -2.37 6.06 4.60
CA THR A 68 -2.30 7.39 5.21
C THR A 68 -2.77 7.39 6.65
N ALA A 69 -2.12 8.21 7.46
CA ALA A 69 -2.67 8.62 8.73
C ALA A 69 -4.08 9.20 8.54
N GLY A 70 -5.07 8.59 9.20
CA GLY A 70 -6.45 9.10 9.24
C GLY A 70 -6.63 10.34 10.11
N GLN A 71 -5.54 10.99 10.51
CA GLN A 71 -5.53 12.24 11.27
C GLN A 71 -5.34 13.40 10.30
N SER A 72 -6.25 14.37 10.35
CA SER A 72 -6.35 15.50 9.40
C SER A 72 -5.07 16.35 9.26
N ARG A 73 -4.12 16.22 10.20
CA ARG A 73 -2.88 17.02 10.26
C ARG A 73 -1.74 16.50 9.37
N TYR A 74 -1.88 15.32 8.74
CA TYR A 74 -0.78 14.65 8.02
C TYR A 74 -1.02 14.46 6.52
N ILE A 75 -2.09 15.05 5.96
CA ILE A 75 -2.39 14.94 4.53
C ILE A 75 -1.48 15.92 3.76
N ILE A 76 -0.28 15.47 3.39
CA ILE A 76 0.53 16.11 2.36
C ILE A 76 0.68 15.10 1.21
N PHE A 77 -0.07 15.30 0.14
CA PHE A 77 0.13 14.58 -1.12
C PHE A 77 0.72 15.52 -2.16
N LYS A 78 1.97 15.25 -2.54
CA LYS A 78 2.56 15.76 -3.78
C LYS A 78 2.86 14.53 -4.63
N ILE A 79 1.91 14.18 -5.50
CA ILE A 79 2.02 13.11 -6.51
C ILE A 79 2.73 13.65 -7.75
#